data_AF-A0A968XPM7-F1
#
_entry.id   AF-A0A968XPM7-F1
#
_cell.length_a   1.000
_cell.length_b   1.000
_cell.length_c   1.000
_cell.angle_alpha   90.00
_cell.angle_beta   90.00
_cell.angle_gamma   90.00
#
_symmetry.space_group_name_H-M   'P 1'
#
loop_
_entity.id
_entity.type
_entity.pdbx_description
1 polymer ?
#
loop_
_entity_poly.entity_id
_entity_poly.type
_entity_poly.pdbx_seq_one_letter_code
_entity_poly.pdbx_strand_id
1 'polypeptide(L)'
;MIVTSLDAAGAPLIDSAGNKNVYVIEKPRFDQLYQPLGQVSGDGDIHRAVGTVQVIRLEHGFDIVAPWGERQTAASGYLLANGDDVYGNNAETFEKTYEFF
;
A
#
# COMPACT_ATOMS: atom_id res chain seq x y z
N MET A 1 -7.86 -11.73 8.39
CA MET A 1 -8.39 -10.51 9.05
C MET A 1 -8.65 -9.47 7.99
N ILE A 2 -9.60 -8.57 8.24
CA ILE A 2 -9.95 -7.47 7.34
C ILE A 2 -9.26 -6.21 7.85
N VAL A 3 -8.61 -5.46 6.97
CA VAL A 3 -7.87 -4.24 7.31
C VAL A 3 -8.18 -3.13 6.32
N THR A 4 -8.10 -1.88 6.79
CA THR A 4 -8.34 -0.67 5.99
C THR A 4 -7.06 0.14 5.93
N SER A 5 -6.67 0.58 4.74
CA SER A 5 -5.53 1.48 4.55
C SER A 5 -5.87 2.89 5.04
N LEU A 6 -4.92 3.55 5.69
CA LEU A 6 -5.06 4.94 6.15
C LEU A 6 -4.13 5.86 5.34
N ASP A 7 -4.53 7.13 5.19
CA ASP A 7 -3.65 8.19 4.68
C ASP A 7 -2.69 8.70 5.77
N ALA A 8 -1.81 9.64 5.40
CA ALA A 8 -0.85 10.27 6.31
C ALA A 8 -1.51 11.06 7.47
N ALA A 9 -2.77 11.45 7.34
CA ALA A 9 -3.53 12.10 8.40
C ALA A 9 -4.23 11.08 9.32
N GLY A 10 -4.11 9.78 9.04
CA GLY A 10 -4.76 8.69 9.78
C GLY A 10 -6.23 8.50 9.40
N ALA A 11 -6.70 9.08 8.29
CA ALA A 11 -8.05 8.88 7.80
C ALA A 11 -8.12 7.67 6.84
N PRO A 12 -9.24 6.92 6.82
CA PRO A 12 -9.42 5.83 5.86
C PRO A 12 -9.26 6.29 4.42
N LEU A 13 -8.42 5.59 3.65
CA LEU A 13 -8.31 5.80 2.21
C LEU A 13 -9.62 5.39 1.54
N ILE A 14 -10.16 6.31 0.75
CA ILE A 14 -11.39 6.11 -0.02
C ILE A 14 -11.03 5.98 -1.50
N ASP A 15 -11.56 4.95 -2.16
CA ASP A 15 -11.40 4.73 -3.60
C ASP A 15 -12.26 5.71 -4.42
N SER A 16 -12.09 5.70 -5.75
CA SER A 16 -12.84 6.58 -6.66
C SER A 16 -14.35 6.32 -6.69
N ALA A 17 -14.80 5.17 -6.18
CA ALA A 17 -16.20 4.80 -6.05
C ALA A 17 -16.80 5.16 -4.69
N GLY A 18 -16.02 5.76 -3.78
CA GLY A 18 -16.47 6.16 -2.45
C GLY A 18 -16.38 5.06 -1.39
N ASN A 19 -15.73 3.93 -1.68
CA ASN A 19 -15.57 2.82 -0.74
C ASN A 19 -14.24 2.92 0.01
N LYS A 20 -14.21 2.42 1.24
CA LYS A 20 -12.94 2.26 1.97
C LYS A 20 -12.03 1.29 1.22
N ASN A 21 -10.74 1.61 1.18
CA ASN A 21 -9.70 0.73 0.69
C ASN A 21 -9.45 -0.39 1.72
N VAL A 22 -10.15 -1.51 1.52
CA VAL A 22 -10.15 -2.65 2.43
C VAL A 22 -9.53 -3.86 1.75
N TYR A 23 -8.71 -4.62 2.47
CA TYR A 23 -8.17 -5.89 1.99
C TYR A 23 -8.13 -6.95 3.09
N VAL A 24 -7.98 -8.20 2.67
CA VAL A 24 -7.87 -9.35 3.57
C VAL A 24 -6.42 -9.80 3.63
N ILE A 25 -5.92 -10.00 4.84
CA ILE A 25 -4.57 -10.48 5.12
C ILE A 25 -4.61 -11.59 6.17
N GLU A 26 -3.73 -12.57 6.07
CA GLU A 26 -3.61 -13.59 7.10
C GLU A 26 -3.01 -12.99 8.38
N LYS A 27 -3.52 -13.42 9.56
CA LYS A 27 -3.07 -12.87 10.84
C LYS A 27 -1.54 -12.99 11.05
N PRO A 28 -0.89 -14.15 10.80
CA PRO A 28 0.55 -14.26 10.97
C PRO A 28 1.33 -13.31 10.05
N ARG A 29 0.83 -13.07 8.83
CA ARG A 29 1.44 -12.13 7.88
C ARG A 29 1.26 -10.69 8.32
N PHE A 30 0.10 -10.34 8.88
CA PHE A 30 -0.14 -9.02 9.45
C PHE A 30 0.83 -8.69 10.58
N ASP A 31 0.97 -9.62 11.53
CA ASP A 31 1.85 -9.46 12.70
C ASP A 31 3.35 -9.31 12.30
N GLN A 32 3.74 -9.77 11.09
CA GLN A 32 5.08 -9.56 10.52
C GLN A 32 5.26 -8.19 9.85
N LEU A 33 4.20 -7.66 9.23
CA LEU A 33 4.25 -6.47 8.38
C LEU A 33 3.89 -5.19 9.12
N TYR A 34 3.20 -5.29 10.26
CA TYR A 34 2.61 -4.17 10.95
C TYR A 34 2.92 -4.16 12.45
N GLN A 35 3.16 -2.97 13.00
CA GLN A 35 3.38 -2.74 14.42
C GLN A 35 2.26 -1.85 14.98
N PRO A 36 1.61 -2.22 16.10
CA PRO A 36 0.57 -1.40 16.71
C PRO A 36 1.14 -0.07 17.20
N LEU A 37 0.38 1.01 17.02
CA LEU A 37 0.71 2.34 17.53
C LEU A 37 0.10 2.65 18.90
N GLY A 38 -0.74 1.75 19.44
CA GLY A 38 -1.47 1.98 20.69
C GLY A 38 -2.61 3.01 20.56
N GLN A 39 -3.05 3.29 19.34
CA GLN A 39 -4.14 4.19 19.01
C GLN A 39 -5.33 3.39 18.46
N VAL A 40 -6.55 3.90 18.69
CA VAL A 40 -7.79 3.24 18.24
C VAL A 40 -8.61 4.23 17.43
N SER A 41 -9.09 3.79 16.27
CA SER A 41 -10.01 4.50 15.38
C SER A 41 -11.41 3.88 15.43
N GLY A 42 -12.36 4.45 14.69
CA GLY A 42 -13.67 3.83 14.47
C GLY A 42 -13.60 2.47 13.76
N ASP A 43 -12.48 2.15 13.09
CA ASP A 43 -12.24 0.89 12.40
C ASP A 43 -11.35 -0.09 13.21
N GLY A 44 -10.96 0.28 14.43
CA GLY A 44 -10.13 -0.53 15.33
C GLY A 44 -8.71 0.02 15.53
N ASP A 45 -7.81 -0.87 15.97
CA ASP A 45 -6.42 -0.55 16.32
C ASP A 45 -5.61 -0.06 15.11
N ILE A 46 -4.93 1.07 15.28
CA ILE A 46 -4.07 1.65 14.26
C ILE A 46 -2.68 1.02 14.35
N HIS A 47 -2.18 0.60 13.19
CA HIS A 47 -0.87 0.00 13.04
C HIS A 47 -0.06 0.74 11.98
N ARG A 48 1.26 0.82 12.18
CA ARG A 48 2.20 1.28 11.15
C ARG A 48 2.81 0.10 10.42
N ALA A 49 3.06 0.24 9.12
CA ALA A 49 3.89 -0.73 8.40
C ALA A 49 5.33 -0.68 8.95
N VAL A 50 5.98 -1.83 9.11
CA VAL A 50 7.40 -1.91 9.51
C VAL A 50 8.36 -2.08 8.34
N GLY A 51 7.83 -2.50 7.18
CA GLY A 51 8.62 -2.70 5.97
C GLY A 51 8.99 -1.37 5.32
N THR A 52 10.25 -1.24 4.92
CA THR A 52 10.70 -0.20 3.99
C THR A 52 10.75 -0.78 2.59
N VAL A 53 10.18 -0.09 1.61
CA VAL A 53 10.29 -0.46 0.20
C VAL A 53 11.27 0.45 -0.51
N GLN A 54 12.01 -0.10 -1.48
CA GLN A 54 12.76 0.73 -2.43
C GLN A 54 11.84 1.12 -3.57
N VAL A 55 11.96 2.37 -4.02
CA VAL A 55 11.11 2.89 -5.09
C VAL A 55 11.90 3.54 -6.20
N ILE A 56 11.55 3.19 -7.42
CA ILE A 56 12.04 3.83 -8.64
C ILE A 56 10.85 4.52 -9.30
N ARG A 57 10.93 5.84 -9.45
CA ARG A 57 9.94 6.61 -10.19
C ARG A 57 10.09 6.34 -11.69
N LEU A 58 8.98 6.06 -12.36
CA LEU A 58 8.90 5.81 -13.79
C LEU A 58 8.02 6.88 -14.44
N GLU A 59 8.67 7.92 -14.97
CA GLU A 59 7.99 9.09 -15.57
C GLU A 59 7.25 8.79 -16.87
N HIS A 60 7.64 7.71 -17.56
CA HIS A 60 7.01 7.24 -18.80
C HIS A 60 6.13 6.00 -18.59
N GLY A 61 5.81 5.69 -17.34
CA GLY A 61 4.93 4.57 -17.00
C GLY A 61 5.64 3.23 -16.95
N PHE A 62 4.82 2.18 -16.81
CA PHE A 62 5.27 0.80 -16.74
C PHE A 62 4.23 -0.15 -17.32
N ASP A 63 4.69 -1.33 -17.72
CA ASP A 63 3.89 -2.48 -18.12
C ASP A 63 4.63 -3.73 -17.64
N ILE A 64 4.19 -4.29 -16.52
CA ILE A 64 4.86 -5.40 -15.84
C ILE A 64 3.86 -6.47 -15.43
N VAL A 65 4.36 -7.66 -15.11
CA VAL A 65 3.60 -8.70 -14.43
C VAL A 65 4.07 -8.73 -12.98
N ALA A 66 3.15 -8.50 -12.05
CA ALA A 66 3.42 -8.56 -10.61
C ALA A 66 3.73 -10.01 -10.18
N PRO A 67 4.35 -10.23 -9.01
CA PRO A 67 4.70 -11.57 -8.53
C PRO A 67 3.49 -12.50 -8.36
N TRP A 68 2.30 -11.94 -8.18
CA TRP A 68 1.03 -12.67 -8.12
C TRP A 68 0.36 -12.93 -9.49
N GLY A 69 1.05 -12.61 -10.59
CA GLY A 69 0.63 -12.94 -11.96
C GLY A 69 -0.29 -11.93 -12.65
N GLU A 70 -0.65 -10.84 -11.97
CA GLU A 70 -1.47 -9.77 -12.55
C GLU A 70 -0.62 -8.83 -13.40
N ARG A 71 -1.12 -8.47 -14.59
CA ARG A 71 -0.48 -7.45 -15.43
C ARG A 71 -0.87 -6.06 -14.95
N GLN A 72 0.11 -5.24 -14.63
CA GLN A 72 -0.07 -3.88 -14.14
C GLN A 72 0.48 -2.88 -15.15
N THR A 73 -0.32 -1.87 -15.48
CA THR A 73 0.04 -0.83 -16.44
C THR A 73 -0.31 0.56 -15.93
N ALA A 74 0.57 1.53 -16.12
CA ALA A 74 0.27 2.94 -15.85
C ALA A 74 1.08 3.85 -16.78
N ALA A 75 0.56 5.04 -17.07
CA ALA A 75 1.25 6.06 -17.88
C ALA A 75 2.37 6.79 -17.10
N SER A 76 2.32 6.73 -15.76
CA SER A 76 3.34 7.17 -14.84
C SER A 76 3.15 6.45 -13.50
N GLY A 77 4.22 6.25 -12.74
CA GLY A 77 4.12 5.58 -11.45
C GLY A 77 5.45 5.25 -10.81
N TYR A 78 5.41 4.30 -9.90
CA TYR A 78 6.54 3.84 -9.14
C TYR A 78 6.66 2.33 -9.27
N LEU A 79 7.89 1.84 -9.45
CA LEU A 79 8.23 0.45 -9.24
C LEU A 79 8.62 0.30 -7.77
N LEU A 80 7.92 -0.56 -7.05
CA LEU A 80 8.16 -0.85 -5.64
C LEU A 80 8.88 -2.19 -5.55
N ALA A 81 10.04 -2.20 -4.89
CA ALA A 81 10.73 -3.40 -4.48
C ALA A 81 10.53 -3.59 -2.97
N ASN A 82 9.76 -4.61 -2.62
CA ASN A 82 9.47 -5.01 -1.24
C ASN A 82 10.11 -6.38 -0.98
N GLY A 83 11.38 -6.39 -0.60
CA GLY A 83 12.17 -7.62 -0.56
C GLY A 83 12.37 -8.16 -1.99
N ASP A 84 11.99 -9.41 -2.21
CA ASP A 84 12.08 -10.06 -3.53
C ASP A 84 10.86 -9.76 -4.44
N ASP A 85 9.80 -9.16 -3.88
CA ASP A 85 8.59 -8.82 -4.62
C ASP A 85 8.73 -7.45 -5.30
N VAL A 86 8.59 -7.42 -6.62
CA VAL A 86 8.64 -6.20 -7.43
C VAL A 86 7.30 -5.96 -8.12
N TYR A 87 6.62 -4.86 -7.82
CA TYR A 87 5.32 -4.53 -8.40
C TYR A 87 5.18 -3.02 -8.69
N GLY A 88 4.26 -2.70 -9.60
CA GLY A 88 4.00 -1.34 -10.05
C GLY A 88 2.88 -0.70 -9.25
N ASN A 89 3.01 0.59 -8.98
CA ASN A 89 1.96 1.39 -8.36
C ASN A 89 1.77 2.69 -9.14
N ASN A 90 0.52 3.02 -9.46
CA ASN A 90 0.18 4.27 -10.13
C ASN A 90 0.65 5.46 -9.26
N ALA A 91 1.16 6.52 -9.90
CA ALA A 91 1.70 7.68 -9.19
C ALA A 91 0.71 8.30 -8.19
N GLU A 92 -0.56 8.45 -8.59
CA GLU A 92 -1.61 9.03 -7.75
C GLU A 92 -1.88 8.17 -6.51
N THR A 93 -1.95 6.85 -6.69
CA THR A 93 -2.15 5.91 -5.57
C THR A 93 -0.95 5.93 -4.65
N PHE A 94 0.26 5.90 -5.20
CA PHE A 94 1.50 5.88 -4.44
C PHE A 94 1.67 7.14 -3.59
N GLU A 95 1.49 8.33 -4.18
CA GLU A 95 1.68 9.61 -3.48
C GLU A 95 0.67 9.84 -2.34
N LYS A 96 -0.49 9.16 -2.38
CA LYS A 96 -1.48 9.18 -1.29
C LYS A 96 -1.19 8.18 -0.17
N THR A 97 -0.37 7.15 -0.44
CA THR A 97 -0.16 6.02 0.49
C THR A 97 1.23 5.95 1.10
N TYR A 98 2.25 6.53 0.47
CA TYR A 98 3.63 6.41 0.92
C TYR A 98 4.17 7.75 1.44
N GLU A 99 4.81 7.69 2.60
CA GLU A 99 5.58 8.80 3.18
C GLU A 99 7.06 8.66 2.78
N PHE A 100 7.72 9.79 2.49
CA PHE A 100 9.15 9.84 2.16
C PHE A 100 9.94 10.38 3.36
N PHE A 101 11.08 9.75 3.67
CA PHE A 101 12.01 10.18 4.71
C PHE A 101 13.41 10.40 4.12
#